data_AF-A0A699YHI6-F1
#
_entry.id   AF-A0A699YHI6-F1
#
_cell.length_a   1.000
_cell.length_b   1.000
_cell.length_c   1.000
_cell.angle_alpha   90.00
_cell.angle_beta   90.00
_cell.angle_gamma   90.00
#
_symmetry.space_group_name_H-M   'P 1'
#
loop_
_entity.id
_entity.type
_entity.pdbx_description
1 polymer ?
#
loop_
_entity_poly.entity_id
_entity_poly.type
_entity_poly.pdbx_seq_one_letter_code
_entity_poly.pdbx_strand_id
1 'polypeptide(L)' 'MLSWSQAQKAPWSERTRPYVIGHRGACAYFPDHSAASYLMAIEQGADFIEGPGT' A
#
# COMPACT_ATOMS: atom_id res chain seq x y z
N MET A 1 -12.82 -16.03 -28.66
CA MET A 1 -12.24 -16.61 -27.44
C MET A 1 -10.88 -15.96 -27.22
N LEU A 2 -10.82 -14.87 -26.45
CA LEU A 2 -9.54 -14.19 -26.19
C LEU A 2 -8.70 -15.09 -25.27
N SER A 3 -7.56 -15.54 -25.80
CA SER A 3 -6.59 -16.35 -25.07
C SER A 3 -5.81 -15.47 -24.09
N TRP A 4 -5.99 -15.68 -22.80
CA TRP A 4 -5.28 -14.99 -21.71
C TRP A 4 -3.85 -15.50 -21.49
N SER A 5 -3.27 -16.20 -22.47
CA SER A 5 -2.05 -17.01 -22.26
C SER A 5 -0.74 -16.23 -22.12
N GLN A 6 -0.73 -14.91 -22.34
CA GLN A 6 0.48 -14.09 -22.26
C GLN A 6 0.27 -12.83 -21.40
N ALA A 7 -0.20 -13.02 -20.16
CA ALA A 7 -0.13 -11.95 -19.18
C ALA A 7 1.35 -11.69 -18.83
N GLN A 8 1.87 -10.57 -19.32
CA GLN A 8 3.22 -10.10 -18.96
C GLN A 8 3.25 -9.80 -17.46
N LYS A 9 4.33 -10.21 -16.77
CA LYS A 9 4.50 -9.90 -15.35
C LYS A 9 4.41 -8.39 -15.13
N ALA A 10 3.53 -7.97 -14.22
CA ALA A 10 3.41 -6.56 -13.87
C ALA A 10 4.74 -6.06 -13.26
N PRO A 11 5.15 -4.80 -13.51
CA PRO A 11 6.41 -4.25 -12.97
C PRO A 11 6.45 -4.24 -11.43
N TRP A 12 5.28 -4.31 -10.79
CA TRP A 12 5.14 -4.42 -9.33
C TRP A 12 5.36 -5.85 -8.79
N SER A 13 5.56 -6.84 -9.66
CA SER A 13 5.74 -8.25 -9.26
C SER A 13 7.20 -8.65 -9.00
N GLU A 14 8.15 -7.72 -9.11
CA GLU A 14 9.59 -8.00 -8.99
C GLU A 14 10.12 -8.03 -7.55
N ARG A 15 9.28 -7.74 -6.56
CA ARG A 15 9.74 -7.62 -5.16
C ARG A 15 9.95 -8.98 -4.49
N THR A 16 11.02 -9.08 -3.70
CA THR A 16 11.36 -10.29 -2.91
C THR A 16 10.60 -10.41 -1.59
N ARG A 17 9.85 -9.36 -1.20
CA ARG A 17 8.98 -9.35 -0.01
C ARG A 17 7.61 -8.76 -0.34
N PRO A 18 6.56 -9.08 0.45
CA PRO A 18 5.26 -8.43 0.32
C PRO A 18 5.35 -6.90 0.44
N TYR A 19 4.42 -6.21 -0.21
CA TYR A 19 4.18 -4.80 0.03
C TYR A 19 3.41 -4.62 1.32
N VAL A 20 3.85 -3.64 2.11
CA VAL A 20 3.15 -3.18 3.31
C VAL A 20 2.38 -1.93 2.95
N ILE A 21 1.06 -1.98 3.07
CA ILE A 21 0.17 -0.86 2.78
C ILE A 21 -0.48 -0.42 4.09
N GLY A 22 -0.19 0.82 4.50
CA GLY A 22 -0.83 1.44 5.66
C GLY A 22 -2.28 1.81 5.33
N HIS A 23 -3.24 1.02 5.83
CA HIS A 23 -4.67 1.27 5.68
C HIS A 23 -5.03 2.57 6.41
N ARG A 24 -5.29 3.63 5.65
CA ARG A 24 -5.56 5.00 6.14
C ARG A 24 -4.47 5.58 7.05
N GLY A 25 -3.23 5.15 6.83
CA GLY A 25 -2.09 5.35 7.74
C GLY A 25 -1.94 4.21 8.75
N ALA A 26 -1.60 4.54 9.99
CA ALA A 26 -1.55 3.64 11.14
C ALA A 26 -2.84 3.73 11.96
N CYS A 27 -3.99 3.42 11.34
CA CYS A 27 -5.35 3.64 11.87
C CYS A 27 -5.65 2.98 13.23
N ALA A 28 -4.89 1.95 13.60
CA ALA A 28 -5.00 1.32 14.92
C ALA A 28 -4.41 2.19 16.06
N TYR A 29 -3.55 3.17 15.73
CA TYR A 29 -2.82 3.99 16.70
C TYR A 29 -3.32 5.45 16.73
N PHE A 30 -3.75 5.98 15.59
CA PHE A 30 -4.16 7.38 15.42
C PHE A 30 -5.43 7.47 14.59
N PRO A 31 -6.16 8.60 14.63
CA PRO A 31 -7.31 8.81 13.76
C PRO A 31 -6.96 8.58 12.28
N ASP A 32 -7.84 7.88 11.56
CA ASP A 32 -7.76 7.66 10.12
C ASP A 32 -7.41 8.96 9.37
N HIS A 33 -6.57 8.83 8.34
CA HIS A 33 -6.21 9.93 7.45
C HIS A 33 -5.62 11.19 8.13
N SER A 34 -5.06 11.05 9.34
CA SER A 34 -4.40 12.14 10.05
C SER A 34 -2.89 12.19 9.78
N ALA A 35 -2.28 13.37 9.97
CA ALA A 35 -0.83 13.54 9.85
C ALA A 35 -0.06 12.57 10.77
N ALA A 36 -0.51 12.39 12.02
CA ALA A 36 0.11 11.46 12.97
C ALA A 36 0.01 10.01 12.50
N SER A 37 -1.15 9.60 11.97
CA SER A 37 -1.35 8.27 11.39
C SER A 37 -0.41 7.99 10.22
N TYR A 38 -0.21 8.96 9.34
CA TYR A 38 0.72 8.84 8.21
C TYR A 38 2.18 8.81 8.65
N LEU A 39 2.58 9.66 9.59
CA LEU A 39 3.95 9.70 10.11
C LEU A 39 4.33 8.36 10.75
N MET A 40 3.44 7.79 11.56
CA MET A 40 3.67 6.49 12.18
C MET A 40 3.75 5.36 11.13
N ALA A 41 2.90 5.38 10.10
CA ALA A 41 2.97 4.39 9.03
C ALA A 41 4.31 4.44 8.27
N ILE A 42 4.87 5.64 8.06
CA ILE A 42 6.21 5.83 7.49
C ILE A 42 7.27 5.24 8.44
N GLU A 43 7.20 5.56 9.73
CA GLU A 43 8.14 5.05 10.74
C GLU A 43 8.12 3.52 10.85
N GLN A 44 6.95 2.89 10.71
CA GLN A 44 6.78 1.44 10.71
C GLN A 44 7.23 0.78 9.38
N GLY A 45 7.60 1.55 8.37
CA GLY A 45 8.11 1.04 7.10
C GLY A 45 7.03 0.64 6.09
N ALA A 46 5.88 1.30 6.10
CA ALA A 46 4.89 1.13 5.03
C ALA A 46 5.49 1.53 3.67
N ASP A 47 5.26 0.69 2.65
CA ASP A 47 5.68 0.97 1.28
C ASP A 47 4.74 1.99 0.60
N PHE A 48 3.45 1.93 0.98
CA PHE A 48 2.40 2.83 0.51
C PHE A 48 1.44 3.15 1.64
N ILE A 49 0.73 4.27 1.51
CA ILE A 49 -0.31 4.70 2.44
C ILE A 49 -1.57 4.97 1.63
N GLU A 50 -2.70 4.41 2.06
CA GLU A 50 -4.01 4.73 1.50
C GLU A 50 -4.41 6.15 1.90
N GLY A 51 -4.69 6.99 0.90
CA GLY A 51 -5.23 8.33 1.11
C GLY A 51 -6.76 8.33 1.22
N PRO A 52 -7.38 9.46 1.58
CA PRO A 52 -8.81 9.56 1.91
C PRO A 52 -9.80 9.34 0.74
N GLY A 53 -9.30 9.07 -0.48
CA GLY A 53 -10.08 9.15 -1.72
C GLY A 53 -10.37 10.61 -2.08
N THR A 54 -10.33 10.91 -3.37
CA THR A 54 -10.79 12.19 -3.96
C THR A 54 -12.12 11.99 -4.63
#